data_AF-A0A7S0TZY1-F1
#
_entry.id   AF-A0A7S0TZY1-F1
#
_cell.length_a   1.000
_cell.length_b   1.000
_cell.length_c   1.000
_cell.angle_alpha   90.00
_cell.angle_beta   90.00
_cell.angle_gamma   90.00
#
_symmetry.space_group_name_H-M   'P 1'
#
loop_
_entity.id
_entity.type
_entity.pdbx_description
1 polymer ?
#
loop_
_entity_poly.entity_id
_entity_poly.type
_entity_poly.pdbx_seq_one_letter_code
_entity_poly.pdbx_strand_id
1 'polypeptide(L)'
;PFAPEERPVFVTFGSMGQQNLVADPAALLGSLRDALRACGKRGAVQWPTWTESDGEDGTLRRVPRDLSFGWSFPLCCCVVHHGGIGTVSECLRAGIPQVVVPVAYDQPFWGAVVGRSGVGTCVRELSDLKDGMVRALSSGVAERAAAYKGREEEAVAQVCSALSECLSDPPSHPNTWRDDKTLPLRQPRPVHLPDLPGFVSPSSSEAAWVYSEVFEQRVYTPPGIRTWPGMNIVDVGGGAGL
;
A
#
# COMPACT_ATOMS: atom_id res chain seq x y z
N PRO A 1 10.93 -18.94 16.58
CA PRO A 1 9.74 -18.33 15.94
C PRO A 1 8.68 -17.97 16.99
N PHE A 2 7.97 -16.85 16.83
CA PHE A 2 6.88 -16.47 17.75
C PHE A 2 5.76 -17.51 17.71
N ALA A 3 5.15 -17.79 18.86
CA ALA A 3 3.87 -18.49 18.87
C ALA A 3 2.82 -17.65 18.12
N PRO A 4 1.82 -18.27 17.44
CA PRO A 4 0.85 -17.54 16.62
C PRO A 4 0.18 -16.36 17.32
N GLU A 5 -0.19 -16.53 18.59
CA GLU A 5 -0.80 -15.53 19.47
C GLU A 5 0.16 -14.40 19.84
N GLU A 6 1.46 -14.66 19.88
CA GLU A 6 2.51 -13.71 20.22
C GLU A 6 3.03 -12.92 19.02
N ARG A 7 2.64 -13.30 17.79
CA ARG A 7 3.10 -12.63 16.57
C ARG A 7 2.75 -11.15 16.61
N PRO A 8 3.73 -10.25 16.40
CA PRO A 8 3.50 -8.81 16.47
C PRO A 8 2.77 -8.29 15.23
N VAL A 9 2.31 -7.04 15.34
CA VAL A 9 1.92 -6.22 14.18
C VAL A 9 3.14 -5.43 13.72
N PHE A 10 3.47 -5.49 12.43
CA PHE A 10 4.53 -4.65 11.86
C PHE A 10 3.95 -3.29 11.46
N VAL A 11 4.70 -2.22 11.66
CA VAL A 11 4.27 -0.86 11.32
C VAL A 11 5.36 -0.20 10.47
N THR A 12 5.00 0.28 9.27
CA THR A 12 5.95 0.99 8.40
C THR A 12 5.27 2.00 7.48
N PHE A 13 5.82 3.21 7.45
CA PHE A 13 5.38 4.26 6.53
C PHE A 13 6.45 4.56 5.47
N GLY A 14 7.46 3.67 5.35
CA GLY A 14 8.51 3.76 4.35
C GLY A 14 9.17 5.15 4.30
N SER A 15 9.43 5.62 3.09
CA SER A 15 9.98 6.95 2.83
C SER A 15 9.01 8.09 3.18
N MET A 16 7.69 7.84 3.32
CA MET A 16 6.72 8.90 3.67
C MET A 16 7.02 9.49 5.05
N GLY A 17 7.41 8.64 6.00
CA GLY A 17 7.85 9.10 7.32
C GLY A 17 9.15 9.90 7.24
N GLN A 18 10.05 9.59 6.30
CA GLN A 18 11.34 10.27 6.15
C GLN A 18 11.20 11.64 5.48
N GLN A 19 10.21 11.75 4.59
CA GLN A 19 9.88 12.97 3.87
C GLN A 19 8.98 13.91 4.69
N ASN A 20 8.70 13.60 5.96
CA ASN A 20 7.78 14.34 6.82
C ASN A 20 6.38 14.53 6.21
N LEU A 21 5.94 13.56 5.40
CA LEU A 21 4.60 13.60 4.78
C LEU A 21 3.51 13.13 5.76
N VAL A 22 3.91 12.53 6.89
CA VAL A 22 2.99 12.26 8.00
C VAL A 22 2.82 13.54 8.82
N ALA A 23 1.64 14.15 8.70
CA ALA A 23 1.35 15.46 9.31
C ALA A 23 1.47 15.48 10.84
N ASP A 24 1.01 14.42 11.52
CA ASP A 24 1.11 14.29 12.98
C ASP A 24 1.62 12.90 13.39
N PRO A 25 2.96 12.73 13.45
CA PRO A 25 3.58 11.50 13.92
C PRO A 25 3.16 11.09 15.33
N ALA A 26 2.97 12.05 16.24
CA ALA A 26 2.66 11.77 17.64
C ALA A 26 1.25 11.21 17.78
N ALA A 27 0.26 11.82 17.11
CA ALA A 27 -1.11 11.32 17.08
C ALA A 27 -1.21 9.94 16.42
N LEU A 28 -0.48 9.70 15.33
CA LEU A 28 -0.42 8.39 14.70
C LEU A 28 0.18 7.33 15.64
N LEU A 29 1.32 7.61 16.28
CA LEU A 29 1.93 6.70 17.24
C LEU A 29 1.02 6.43 18.45
N GLY A 30 0.30 7.45 18.94
CA GLY A 30 -0.73 7.30 19.97
C GLY A 30 -1.85 6.35 19.52
N SER A 31 -2.42 6.60 18.35
CA SER A 31 -3.50 5.78 17.78
C SER A 31 -3.07 4.33 17.52
N LEU A 32 -1.82 4.13 17.07
CA LEU A 32 -1.23 2.80 16.91
C LEU A 32 -1.13 2.06 18.23
N ARG A 33 -0.64 2.71 19.31
CA ARG A 33 -0.56 2.09 20.64
C ARG A 33 -1.95 1.69 21.15
N ASP A 34 -2.96 2.55 20.97
CA ASP A 34 -4.32 2.25 21.41
C ASP A 34 -4.95 1.10 20.62
N ALA A 35 -4.74 1.07 19.31
CA ALA A 35 -5.19 -0.03 18.46
C ALA A 35 -4.50 -1.35 18.79
N LEU A 36 -3.18 -1.33 19.05
CA LEU A 36 -2.40 -2.50 19.49
C LEU A 36 -2.93 -3.06 20.81
N ARG A 37 -3.15 -2.20 21.80
CA ARG A 37 -3.72 -2.59 23.11
C ARG A 37 -5.11 -3.19 22.94
N ALA A 38 -5.97 -2.57 22.14
CA ALA A 38 -7.32 -3.08 21.86
C ALA A 38 -7.30 -4.47 21.19
N CYS A 39 -6.27 -4.76 20.40
CA CYS A 39 -6.10 -6.06 19.75
C CYS A 39 -5.32 -7.07 20.60
N GLY A 40 -4.82 -6.69 21.79
CA GLY A 40 -3.93 -7.53 22.60
C GLY A 40 -2.60 -7.85 21.91
N LYS A 41 -2.10 -6.94 21.07
CA LYS A 41 -0.88 -7.15 20.26
C LYS A 41 0.24 -6.19 20.66
N ARG A 42 1.47 -6.62 20.43
CA ARG A 42 2.66 -5.76 20.42
C ARG A 42 3.00 -5.36 19.00
N GLY A 43 3.61 -4.20 18.84
CA GLY A 43 4.02 -3.65 17.55
C GLY A 43 5.54 -3.62 17.37
N ALA A 44 5.99 -3.90 16.15
CA ALA A 44 7.34 -3.64 15.68
C ALA A 44 7.29 -2.52 14.63
N VAL A 45 8.03 -1.43 14.82
CA VAL A 45 7.92 -0.24 13.95
C VAL A 45 9.23 0.13 13.26
N GLN A 46 9.16 0.36 11.96
CA GLN A 46 10.15 1.12 11.22
C GLN A 46 9.67 2.58 11.11
N TRP A 47 10.25 3.43 11.95
CA TRP A 47 9.97 4.86 11.99
C TRP A 47 11.27 5.66 11.92
N PRO A 48 11.32 6.76 11.15
CA PRO A 48 12.56 7.52 10.99
C PRO A 48 12.89 8.38 12.20
N THR A 49 11.89 8.94 12.88
CA THR A 49 12.03 9.82 14.04
C THR A 49 11.57 9.12 15.32
N TRP A 50 12.39 8.22 15.85
CA TRP A 50 12.08 7.46 17.07
C TRP A 50 12.96 7.90 18.24
N THR A 51 12.36 8.10 19.40
CA THR A 51 13.03 8.39 20.68
C THR A 51 12.84 7.23 21.66
N GLU A 52 13.73 7.04 22.63
CA GLU A 52 13.58 5.97 23.64
C GLU A 52 12.26 6.08 24.42
N SER A 53 11.79 7.31 24.67
CA SER A 53 10.50 7.58 25.29
C SER A 53 9.30 7.04 24.48
N ASP A 54 9.44 6.88 23.15
CA ASP A 54 8.37 6.30 22.32
C ASP A 54 8.12 4.81 22.62
N GLY A 55 9.10 4.12 23.22
CA GLY A 55 9.05 2.68 23.50
C GLY A 55 8.89 2.31 24.98
N GLU A 56 8.73 3.29 25.88
CA GLU A 56 8.72 3.08 27.33
C GLU A 56 7.63 2.11 27.79
N ASP A 57 6.44 2.20 27.20
CA ASP A 57 5.31 1.34 27.56
C ASP A 57 5.40 -0.09 27.00
N GLY A 58 6.41 -0.37 26.15
CA GLY A 58 6.63 -1.67 25.53
C GLY A 58 5.59 -2.14 24.51
N THR A 59 4.55 -1.35 24.23
CA THR A 59 3.49 -1.66 23.27
C THR A 59 4.02 -1.63 21.84
N LEU A 60 4.90 -0.68 21.56
CA LEU A 60 5.53 -0.48 20.25
C LEU A 60 7.05 -0.41 20.43
N ARG A 61 7.79 -1.18 19.64
CA ARG A 61 9.26 -1.23 19.68
C ARG A 61 9.83 -0.94 18.31
N ARG A 62 10.82 -0.05 18.25
CA ARG A 62 11.57 0.21 17.02
C ARG A 62 12.35 -1.03 16.60
N VAL A 63 12.32 -1.32 15.31
CA VAL A 63 13.21 -2.29 14.67
C VAL A 63 14.22 -1.60 13.74
N PRO A 64 15.32 -2.26 13.36
CA PRO A 64 16.27 -1.71 12.40
C PRO A 64 15.61 -1.28 11.09
N ARG A 65 16.08 -0.18 10.49
CA ARG A 65 15.50 0.40 9.26
C ARG A 65 15.78 -0.45 8.02
N ASP A 66 16.86 -1.22 8.05
CA ASP A 66 17.34 -2.13 7.03
C ASP A 66 16.76 -3.55 7.18
N LEU A 67 15.86 -3.75 8.14
CA LEU A 67 15.21 -5.04 8.34
C LEU A 67 14.34 -5.37 7.11
N SER A 68 14.64 -6.50 6.47
CA SER A 68 13.94 -6.97 5.27
C SER A 68 12.49 -7.31 5.55
N PHE A 69 11.55 -6.71 4.82
CA PHE A 69 10.14 -7.10 4.83
C PHE A 69 9.96 -8.57 4.42
N GLY A 70 10.79 -9.01 3.47
CA GLY A 70 10.97 -10.37 2.99
C GLY A 70 10.97 -11.44 4.08
N TRP A 71 11.71 -11.13 5.14
CA TRP A 71 11.93 -12.03 6.28
C TRP A 71 11.07 -11.68 7.49
N SER A 72 10.66 -10.42 7.61
CA SER A 72 9.93 -9.92 8.79
C SER A 72 8.44 -10.18 8.73
N PHE A 73 7.81 -9.93 7.59
CA PHE A 73 6.36 -10.03 7.45
C PHE A 73 5.85 -11.45 7.72
N PRO A 74 6.51 -12.54 7.26
CA PRO A 74 6.07 -13.90 7.59
C PRO A 74 6.05 -14.23 9.10
N LEU A 75 6.71 -13.42 9.95
CA LEU A 75 6.75 -13.57 11.40
C LEU A 75 5.66 -12.75 12.13
N CYS A 76 4.90 -11.93 11.40
CA CYS A 76 3.89 -11.02 11.93
C CYS A 76 2.47 -11.57 11.76
N CYS A 77 1.51 -10.99 12.47
CA CYS A 77 0.08 -11.30 12.30
C CYS A 77 -0.65 -10.30 11.39
N CYS A 78 -0.11 -9.10 11.21
CA CYS A 78 -0.65 -8.04 10.37
C CYS A 78 0.44 -6.99 10.10
N VAL A 79 0.29 -6.20 9.04
CA VAL A 79 1.10 -4.99 8.78
C VAL A 79 0.21 -3.76 8.74
N VAL A 80 0.59 -2.68 9.44
CA VAL A 80 0.02 -1.34 9.25
C VAL A 80 1.00 -0.52 8.41
N HIS A 81 0.55 0.02 7.29
CA HIS A 81 1.43 0.75 6.39
C HIS A 81 0.73 1.83 5.56
N HIS A 82 1.54 2.69 4.95
CA HIS A 82 1.08 3.81 4.13
C HIS A 82 0.36 3.40 2.83
N GLY A 83 0.50 2.16 2.35
CA GLY A 83 -0.16 1.70 1.12
C GLY A 83 0.65 1.79 -0.18
N GLY A 84 1.96 2.02 -0.13
CA GLY A 84 2.79 1.95 -1.34
C GLY A 84 2.80 0.54 -1.93
N ILE A 85 2.76 0.41 -3.27
CA ILE A 85 2.60 -0.87 -3.97
C ILE A 85 3.63 -1.92 -3.55
N GLY A 86 4.90 -1.54 -3.36
CA GLY A 86 5.93 -2.48 -2.91
C GLY A 86 5.61 -3.11 -1.56
N THR A 87 5.05 -2.35 -0.62
CA THR A 87 4.64 -2.88 0.70
C THR A 87 3.36 -3.71 0.61
N VAL A 88 2.41 -3.29 -0.23
CA VAL A 88 1.16 -4.05 -0.49
C VAL A 88 1.48 -5.43 -1.05
N SER A 89 2.29 -5.48 -2.12
CA SER A 89 2.73 -6.71 -2.76
C SER A 89 3.45 -7.64 -1.78
N GLU A 90 4.27 -7.07 -0.91
CA GLU A 90 5.03 -7.83 0.08
C GLU A 90 4.14 -8.44 1.18
N CYS A 91 3.07 -7.74 1.59
CA CYS A 91 2.06 -8.30 2.49
C CYS A 91 1.29 -9.46 1.83
N LEU A 92 0.92 -9.30 0.56
CA LEU A 92 0.26 -10.36 -0.23
C LEU A 92 1.16 -11.58 -0.37
N ARG A 93 2.45 -11.37 -0.68
CA ARG A 93 3.47 -12.41 -0.79
C ARG A 93 3.65 -13.18 0.52
N ALA A 94 3.70 -12.46 1.65
CA ALA A 94 3.76 -13.07 2.98
C ALA A 94 2.45 -13.78 3.38
N GLY A 95 1.33 -13.45 2.73
CA GLY A 95 0.02 -14.02 2.99
C GLY A 95 -0.57 -13.57 4.33
N ILE A 96 -0.37 -12.31 4.71
CA ILE A 96 -0.83 -11.77 5.98
C ILE A 96 -1.78 -10.58 5.79
N PRO A 97 -2.71 -10.35 6.74
CA PRO A 97 -3.55 -9.16 6.75
C PRO A 97 -2.75 -7.86 6.71
N GLN A 98 -3.35 -6.83 6.12
CA GLN A 98 -2.75 -5.49 6.08
C GLN A 98 -3.78 -4.37 6.36
N VAL A 99 -3.32 -3.30 7.02
CA VAL A 99 -4.08 -2.09 7.30
C VAL A 99 -3.39 -0.94 6.60
N VAL A 100 -4.04 -0.39 5.59
CA VAL A 100 -3.55 0.73 4.81
C VAL A 100 -4.01 2.03 5.46
N VAL A 101 -3.06 2.92 5.77
CA VAL A 101 -3.28 4.28 6.27
C VAL A 101 -2.67 5.25 5.26
N PRO A 102 -3.41 5.64 4.21
CA PRO A 102 -2.86 6.44 3.13
C PRO A 102 -2.33 7.79 3.60
N VAL A 103 -1.21 8.22 3.03
CA VAL A 103 -0.56 9.51 3.27
C VAL A 103 -0.54 10.36 2.00
N ALA A 104 -0.14 9.79 0.85
CA ALA A 104 0.01 10.52 -0.42
C ALA A 104 -0.07 9.62 -1.66
N TYR A 105 -0.07 10.22 -2.85
CA TYR A 105 0.10 9.53 -4.15
C TYR A 105 -0.96 8.44 -4.42
N ASP A 106 -0.53 7.27 -4.89
CA ASP A 106 -1.35 6.12 -5.28
C ASP A 106 -1.84 5.27 -4.09
N GLN A 107 -1.48 5.65 -2.87
CA GLN A 107 -1.77 4.90 -1.66
C GLN A 107 -3.27 4.70 -1.37
N PRO A 108 -4.16 5.69 -1.58
CA PRO A 108 -5.61 5.47 -1.42
C PRO A 108 -6.16 4.44 -2.40
N PHE A 109 -5.65 4.41 -3.63
CA PHE A 109 -6.06 3.43 -4.63
C PHE A 109 -5.72 2.02 -4.17
N TRP A 110 -4.47 1.77 -3.76
CA TRP A 110 -4.06 0.46 -3.27
C TRP A 110 -4.76 0.07 -1.97
N GLY A 111 -5.02 1.02 -1.08
CA GLY A 111 -5.86 0.80 0.08
C GLY A 111 -7.26 0.31 -0.29
N ALA A 112 -7.89 0.90 -1.31
CA ALA A 112 -9.18 0.46 -1.80
C ALA A 112 -9.12 -0.95 -2.43
N VAL A 113 -8.05 -1.27 -3.17
CA VAL A 113 -7.82 -2.64 -3.70
C VAL A 113 -7.70 -3.65 -2.56
N VAL A 114 -6.91 -3.36 -1.53
CA VAL A 114 -6.77 -4.22 -0.34
C VAL A 114 -8.12 -4.47 0.33
N GLY A 115 -8.90 -3.42 0.54
CA GLY A 115 -10.22 -3.52 1.15
C GLY A 115 -11.20 -4.36 0.32
N ARG A 116 -11.26 -4.13 -1.00
CA ARG A 116 -12.13 -4.89 -1.92
C ARG A 116 -11.75 -6.36 -2.01
N SER A 117 -10.45 -6.67 -2.02
CA SER A 117 -9.95 -8.05 -2.02
C SER A 117 -10.17 -8.77 -0.68
N GLY A 118 -10.58 -8.05 0.36
CA GLY A 118 -10.88 -8.61 1.68
C GLY A 118 -9.66 -9.13 2.45
N VAL A 119 -8.45 -8.79 2.01
CA VAL A 119 -7.17 -9.17 2.61
C VAL A 119 -6.67 -8.15 3.63
N GLY A 120 -7.48 -7.14 3.94
CA GLY A 120 -7.12 -6.06 4.83
C GLY A 120 -8.17 -4.96 4.90
N THR A 121 -7.78 -3.81 5.44
CA THR A 121 -8.63 -2.61 5.55
C THR A 121 -7.90 -1.37 5.08
N CYS A 122 -8.63 -0.38 4.58
CA CYS A 122 -8.14 0.98 4.37
C CYS A 122 -8.77 1.92 5.39
N VAL A 123 -7.93 2.63 6.14
CA VAL A 123 -8.30 3.57 7.20
C VAL A 123 -8.05 4.97 6.68
N ARG A 124 -9.12 5.78 6.60
CA ARG A 124 -9.06 7.16 6.05
C ARG A 124 -8.82 8.20 7.13
N GLU A 125 -9.28 7.94 8.35
CA GLU A 125 -9.11 8.81 9.51
C GLU A 125 -8.39 8.03 10.62
N LEU A 126 -7.48 8.67 11.36
CA LEU A 126 -6.75 8.01 12.44
C LEU A 126 -7.67 7.44 13.53
N SER A 127 -8.84 8.06 13.73
CA SER A 127 -9.87 7.57 14.66
C SER A 127 -10.36 6.15 14.33
N ASP A 128 -10.29 5.75 13.05
CA ASP A 128 -10.79 4.47 12.58
C ASP A 128 -9.71 3.38 12.63
N LEU A 129 -8.47 3.72 13.00
CA LEU A 129 -7.33 2.80 12.97
C LEU A 129 -7.56 1.58 13.86
N LYS A 130 -8.09 1.80 15.06
CA LYS A 130 -8.44 0.72 15.99
C LYS A 130 -9.40 -0.28 15.36
N ASP A 131 -10.51 0.21 14.80
CA ASP A 131 -11.53 -0.64 14.19
C ASP A 131 -11.02 -1.31 12.92
N GLY A 132 -10.18 -0.62 12.14
CA GLY A 132 -9.46 -1.18 11.00
C GLY A 132 -8.59 -2.37 11.40
N MET A 133 -7.77 -2.20 12.45
CA MET A 133 -6.91 -3.27 12.96
C MET A 133 -7.71 -4.46 13.51
N VAL A 134 -8.78 -4.21 14.27
CA VAL A 134 -9.66 -5.28 14.77
C VAL A 134 -10.25 -6.09 13.61
N ARG A 135 -10.73 -5.41 12.55
CA ARG A 135 -11.25 -6.09 11.36
C ARG A 135 -10.18 -6.87 10.61
N ALA A 136 -9.00 -6.27 10.40
CA ALA A 136 -7.90 -6.91 9.69
C ALA A 136 -7.39 -8.17 10.40
N LEU A 137 -7.41 -8.20 11.73
CA LEU A 137 -7.01 -9.34 12.54
C LEU A 137 -8.09 -10.43 12.68
N SER A 138 -9.27 -10.25 12.09
CA SER A 138 -10.31 -11.29 12.09
C SER A 138 -9.88 -12.53 11.31
N SER A 139 -10.34 -13.71 11.72
CA SER A 139 -9.99 -14.99 11.08
C SER A 139 -10.31 -15.00 9.58
N GLY A 140 -11.47 -14.45 9.18
CA GLY A 140 -11.87 -14.40 7.78
C GLY A 140 -10.95 -13.54 6.90
N VAL A 141 -10.36 -12.46 7.44
CA VAL A 141 -9.36 -11.67 6.69
C VAL A 141 -8.02 -12.41 6.66
N ALA A 142 -7.61 -13.03 7.75
CA ALA A 142 -6.39 -13.83 7.82
C ALA A 142 -6.40 -15.01 6.86
N GLU A 143 -7.51 -15.75 6.77
CA GLU A 143 -7.70 -16.85 5.84
C GLU A 143 -7.63 -16.39 4.38
N ARG A 144 -8.31 -15.27 4.05
CA ARG A 144 -8.23 -14.69 2.70
C ARG A 144 -6.82 -14.24 2.34
N ALA A 145 -6.12 -13.56 3.25
CA ALA A 145 -4.75 -13.14 3.01
C ALA A 145 -3.81 -14.34 2.82
N ALA A 146 -3.98 -15.40 3.62
CA ALA A 146 -3.17 -16.62 3.51
C ALA A 146 -3.33 -17.31 2.14
N ALA A 147 -4.51 -17.22 1.52
CA ALA A 147 -4.76 -17.76 0.18
C ALA A 147 -3.94 -17.05 -0.94
N TYR A 148 -3.36 -15.88 -0.67
CA TYR A 148 -2.48 -15.19 -1.62
C TYR A 148 -1.02 -15.65 -1.54
N LYS A 149 -0.65 -16.35 -0.47
CA LYS A 149 0.73 -16.81 -0.28
C LYS A 149 1.14 -17.75 -1.42
N GLY A 150 2.28 -17.49 -2.02
CA GLY A 150 2.84 -18.31 -3.11
C GLY A 150 2.25 -18.04 -4.50
N ARG A 151 1.24 -17.17 -4.64
CA ARG A 151 0.70 -16.79 -5.96
C ARG A 151 1.64 -15.91 -6.80
N GLU A 152 2.72 -15.43 -6.20
CA GLU A 152 3.76 -14.66 -6.91
C GLU A 152 4.39 -15.47 -8.05
N GLU A 153 4.68 -16.75 -7.82
CA GLU A 153 5.33 -17.59 -8.84
C GLU A 153 4.45 -17.72 -10.10
N GLU A 154 3.14 -17.90 -9.90
CA GLU A 154 2.16 -17.93 -10.98
C GLU A 154 2.09 -16.57 -11.71
N ALA A 155 2.02 -15.47 -10.97
CA ALA A 155 1.98 -14.12 -11.54
C ALA A 155 3.25 -13.81 -12.34
N VAL A 156 4.43 -14.17 -11.82
CA VAL A 156 5.72 -14.00 -12.51
C VAL A 156 5.76 -14.83 -13.79
N ALA A 157 5.30 -16.08 -13.76
CA ALA A 157 5.25 -16.93 -14.95
C ALA A 157 4.35 -16.32 -16.04
N GLN A 158 3.18 -15.81 -15.67
CA GLN A 158 2.26 -15.13 -16.59
C GLN A 158 2.89 -13.88 -17.21
N VAL A 159 3.55 -13.05 -16.40
CA VAL A 159 4.27 -11.84 -16.89
C VAL A 159 5.41 -12.23 -17.83
N CYS A 160 6.22 -13.22 -17.47
CA CYS A 160 7.29 -13.71 -18.34
C CYS A 160 6.75 -14.19 -19.69
N SER A 161 5.65 -14.96 -19.68
CA SER A 161 5.00 -15.43 -20.91
C SER A 161 4.53 -14.26 -21.78
N ALA A 162 3.84 -13.29 -21.20
CA ALA A 162 3.34 -12.12 -21.91
C ALA A 162 4.48 -11.26 -22.50
N LEU A 163 5.55 -11.06 -21.73
CA LEU A 163 6.74 -10.35 -22.21
C LEU A 163 7.43 -11.08 -23.35
N SER A 164 7.59 -12.41 -23.23
CA SER A 164 8.16 -13.22 -24.31
C SER A 164 7.34 -13.14 -25.59
N GLU A 165 6.01 -13.18 -25.50
CA GLU A 165 5.11 -13.00 -26.65
C GLU A 165 5.30 -11.62 -27.28
N CYS A 166 5.22 -10.54 -26.49
CA CYS A 166 5.41 -9.17 -26.98
C CYS A 166 6.78 -8.92 -27.63
N LEU A 167 7.83 -9.59 -27.16
CA LEU A 167 9.20 -9.43 -27.64
C LEU A 167 9.58 -10.43 -28.75
N SER A 168 8.72 -11.41 -29.05
CA SER A 168 8.96 -12.41 -30.10
C SER A 168 8.80 -11.84 -31.52
N ASP A 169 8.02 -10.76 -31.67
CA ASP A 169 7.94 -10.01 -32.92
C ASP A 169 9.23 -9.19 -33.13
N PRO A 170 9.98 -9.39 -34.22
CA PRO A 170 11.06 -8.49 -34.57
C PRO A 170 10.48 -7.08 -34.73
N PRO A 171 11.15 -6.03 -34.23
CA PRO A 171 10.60 -4.69 -34.28
C PRO A 171 10.29 -4.34 -35.74
N SER A 172 9.02 -4.03 -36.01
CA SER A 172 8.51 -3.69 -37.35
C SER A 172 9.18 -2.46 -37.97
N HIS A 173 9.99 -1.74 -37.19
CA HIS A 173 10.88 -0.68 -37.63
C HIS A 173 12.26 -0.86 -36.97
N PRO A 174 13.38 -0.58 -37.66
CA PRO A 174 14.70 -0.51 -37.02
C PRO A 174 14.60 0.46 -35.84
N ASN A 175 15.16 0.07 -34.68
CA ASN A 175 15.16 0.82 -33.41
C ASN A 175 15.44 2.30 -33.62
N THR A 176 14.38 3.06 -33.85
CA THR A 176 14.34 4.50 -33.67
C THR A 176 13.50 4.65 -32.43
N TRP A 177 14.16 4.78 -31.28
CA TRP A 177 13.55 5.47 -30.15
C TRP A 177 13.17 6.84 -30.69
N ARG A 178 11.94 6.99 -31.21
CA ARG A 178 11.47 8.26 -31.74
C ARG A 178 11.29 9.17 -30.54
N ASP A 179 12.19 10.12 -30.41
CA ASP A 179 12.10 11.27 -29.50
C ASP A 179 11.00 12.26 -29.96
N ASP A 180 9.95 11.73 -30.57
CA ASP A 180 8.88 12.48 -31.19
C ASP A 180 7.74 12.62 -30.20
N LYS A 181 7.83 13.68 -29.37
CA LYS A 181 6.78 14.11 -28.44
C LYS A 181 5.46 14.50 -29.13
N THR A 182 5.38 14.42 -30.45
CA THR A 182 4.19 14.78 -31.25
C THR A 182 3.35 13.59 -31.70
N LEU A 183 3.80 12.35 -31.46
CA LEU A 183 2.95 11.18 -31.69
C LEU A 183 1.75 11.20 -30.73
N PRO A 184 0.51 11.08 -31.23
CA PRO A 184 -0.64 10.94 -30.34
C PRO A 184 -0.44 9.68 -29.51
N LEU A 185 -0.59 9.80 -28.19
CA LEU A 185 -0.62 8.66 -27.28
C LEU A 185 -1.53 7.59 -27.89
N ARG A 186 -0.96 6.47 -28.33
CA ARG A 186 -1.77 5.33 -28.73
C ARG A 186 -2.61 4.98 -27.51
N GLN A 187 -3.93 4.99 -27.66
CA GLN A 187 -4.79 4.51 -26.58
C GLN A 187 -4.28 3.13 -26.16
N PRO A 188 -4.02 2.90 -24.87
CA PRO A 188 -3.56 1.60 -24.41
C PRO A 188 -4.58 0.56 -24.90
N ARG A 189 -4.11 -0.45 -25.62
CA ARG A 189 -4.95 -1.61 -25.92
C ARG A 189 -5.33 -2.23 -24.57
N PRO A 190 -6.61 -2.59 -24.34
CA PRO A 190 -7.00 -3.29 -23.13
C PRO A 190 -6.12 -4.54 -22.99
N VAL A 191 -5.27 -4.59 -21.98
CA VAL A 191 -4.57 -5.81 -21.60
C VAL A 191 -5.59 -6.63 -20.82
N HIS A 192 -6.07 -7.72 -21.41
CA HIS A 192 -6.87 -8.70 -20.68
C HIS A 192 -5.94 -9.42 -19.71
N LEU A 193 -5.98 -9.01 -18.43
CA LEU A 193 -5.41 -9.83 -17.36
C LEU A 193 -6.27 -11.11 -17.26
N PRO A 194 -5.68 -12.30 -17.11
CA PRO A 194 -6.45 -13.52 -16.95
C PRO A 194 -7.36 -13.41 -15.71
N ASP A 195 -8.57 -13.92 -15.83
CA ASP A 195 -9.52 -14.01 -14.71
C ASP A 195 -8.95 -14.96 -13.65
N LEU A 196 -8.14 -14.41 -12.75
CA LEU A 196 -7.72 -15.11 -11.54
C LEU A 196 -8.98 -15.37 -10.70
N PRO A 197 -9.23 -16.59 -10.21
CA PRO A 197 -10.40 -16.86 -9.37
C PRO A 197 -10.43 -15.90 -8.17
N GLY A 198 -11.45 -15.03 -8.12
CA GLY A 198 -11.62 -14.00 -7.09
C GLY A 198 -11.10 -12.59 -7.44
N PHE A 199 -10.50 -12.38 -8.62
CA PHE A 199 -10.09 -11.06 -9.12
C PHE A 199 -11.03 -10.63 -10.24
N VAL A 200 -11.96 -9.72 -9.92
CA VAL A 200 -12.72 -9.02 -10.97
C VAL A 200 -11.80 -7.96 -11.55
N SER A 201 -11.39 -8.14 -12.81
CA SER A 201 -10.73 -7.09 -13.58
C SER A 201 -11.58 -5.81 -13.50
N PRO A 202 -11.03 -4.65 -13.08
CA PRO A 202 -11.76 -3.40 -13.20
C PRO A 202 -12.14 -3.24 -14.66
N SER A 203 -13.42 -2.97 -14.91
CA SER A 203 -13.86 -2.62 -16.26
C SER A 203 -12.95 -1.51 -16.82
N SER A 204 -12.73 -1.46 -18.13
CA SER A 204 -11.91 -0.42 -18.76
C SER A 204 -12.34 1.01 -18.39
N SER A 205 -13.59 1.19 -17.96
CA SER A 205 -14.12 2.41 -17.33
C SER A 205 -13.64 2.67 -15.90
N GLU A 206 -13.45 1.65 -15.06
CA GLU A 206 -12.95 1.79 -13.68
C GLU A 206 -11.45 2.03 -13.63
N ALA A 207 -10.67 1.39 -14.51
CA ALA A 207 -9.25 1.69 -14.65
C ALA A 207 -9.05 3.13 -15.17
N ALA A 208 -9.83 3.56 -16.16
CA ALA A 208 -9.83 4.95 -16.63
C ALA A 208 -10.27 5.94 -15.53
N TRP A 209 -11.24 5.58 -14.69
CA TRP A 209 -11.66 6.37 -13.55
C TRP A 209 -10.55 6.51 -12.50
N VAL A 210 -9.87 5.42 -12.13
CA VAL A 210 -8.72 5.42 -11.22
C VAL A 210 -7.57 6.26 -11.79
N TYR A 211 -7.25 6.11 -13.07
CA TYR A 211 -6.23 6.92 -13.74
C TYR A 211 -6.62 8.40 -13.77
N SER A 212 -7.90 8.75 -13.98
CA SER A 212 -8.35 10.13 -13.93
C SER A 212 -8.33 10.73 -12.51
N GLU A 213 -8.67 9.96 -11.48
CA GLU A 213 -8.67 10.43 -10.07
C GLU A 213 -7.26 10.56 -9.46
N VAL A 214 -6.29 9.78 -9.97
CA VAL A 214 -4.90 9.79 -9.50
C VAL A 214 -4.04 10.81 -10.26
N PHE A 215 -4.30 11.05 -11.55
CA PHE A 215 -3.55 12.02 -12.36
C PHE A 215 -4.21 13.39 -12.53
N GLU A 216 -5.54 13.48 -12.58
CA GLU A 216 -6.22 14.73 -12.27
C GLU A 216 -6.33 14.75 -10.74
N GLN A 217 -5.78 15.75 -10.05
CA GLN A 217 -5.79 15.88 -8.58
C GLN A 217 -7.20 16.07 -7.96
N ARG A 218 -8.22 15.41 -8.50
CA ARG A 218 -9.61 15.43 -8.04
C ARG A 218 -9.90 14.32 -7.03
N VAL A 219 -8.96 14.09 -6.11
CA VAL A 219 -9.31 13.46 -4.83
C VAL A 219 -10.33 14.37 -4.15
N TYR A 220 -11.59 14.01 -4.30
CA TYR A 220 -12.70 14.30 -3.39
C TYR A 220 -12.61 15.64 -2.64
N THR A 221 -12.95 16.76 -3.29
CA THR A 221 -13.53 17.91 -2.59
C THR A 221 -15.02 17.99 -2.92
N PRO A 222 -15.91 17.30 -2.17
CA PRO A 222 -17.33 17.63 -2.23
C PRO A 222 -17.50 19.07 -1.74
N PRO A 223 -18.44 19.85 -2.31
CA PRO A 223 -18.70 21.20 -1.83
C PRO A 223 -19.14 21.14 -0.35
N GLY A 224 -18.23 21.55 0.55
CA GLY A 224 -18.51 21.66 1.99
C GLY A 224 -17.56 20.92 2.95
N ILE A 225 -16.53 20.19 2.52
CA ILE A 225 -15.63 19.46 3.44
C ILE A 225 -14.29 20.20 3.61
N ARG A 226 -13.97 20.54 4.87
CA ARG A 226 -12.65 20.99 5.32
C ARG A 226 -11.75 19.76 5.50
N THR A 227 -10.60 19.73 4.84
CA THR A 227 -9.47 18.89 5.27
C THR A 227 -9.00 19.35 6.67
N TRP A 228 -8.26 18.51 7.38
CA TRP A 228 -7.65 18.84 8.68
C TRP A 228 -7.02 20.25 8.66
N PRO A 229 -7.12 21.06 9.74
CA PRO A 229 -6.40 22.32 9.82
C PRO A 229 -4.89 22.07 9.69
N GLY A 230 -4.28 22.51 8.59
CA GLY A 230 -2.83 22.40 8.35
C GLY A 230 -2.39 21.38 7.29
N MET A 231 -3.31 20.68 6.63
CA MET A 231 -2.98 19.80 5.51
C MET A 231 -2.71 20.62 4.24
N ASN A 232 -1.50 21.19 4.14
CA ASN A 232 -0.99 21.69 2.87
C ASN A 232 -0.58 20.47 2.04
N ILE A 233 -1.40 20.12 1.06
CA ILE A 233 -0.92 19.33 -0.07
C ILE A 233 0.17 20.20 -0.71
N VAL A 234 1.43 19.84 -0.50
CA VAL A 234 2.53 20.49 -1.22
C VAL A 234 2.33 20.12 -2.67
N ASP A 235 1.92 21.11 -3.46
CA ASP A 235 1.91 21.00 -4.91
C ASP A 235 3.34 20.72 -5.37
N VAL A 236 3.59 19.47 -5.80
CA VAL A 236 4.85 19.09 -6.47
C VAL A 236 4.75 19.29 -7.99
N GLY A 237 3.79 20.10 -8.44
CA GLY A 237 3.66 20.55 -9.82
C GLY A 237 4.33 21.91 -10.05
N GLY A 238 5.43 21.91 -10.80
CA GLY A 238 5.84 23.08 -11.59
C GLY A 238 6.92 23.98 -10.98
N GLY A 239 8.17 23.54 -11.08
CA GLY A 239 9.35 24.39 -10.90
C GLY A 239 10.23 24.41 -12.14
N ALA A 240 9.75 25.01 -13.23
CA ALA A 240 10.63 25.56 -14.25
C ALA A 240 10.95 27.01 -13.88
N GLY A 241 12.22 27.30 -13.59
CA GLY A 241 12.81 28.65 -13.62
C GLY A 241 12.81 29.42 -12.30
N LEU A 242 13.99 29.51 -11.67
CA LEU A 242 14.80 30.72 -11.59
C LEU A 242 16.28 30.32 -11.45
#